data_AF-A0A559PQF5-F1
#
_entry.id   AF-A0A559PQF5-F1
#
_cell.length_a   1.000
_cell.length_b   1.000
_cell.length_c   1.000
_cell.angle_alpha   90.00
_cell.angle_beta   90.00
_cell.angle_gamma   90.00
#
_symmetry.space_group_name_H-M   'P 1'
#
loop_
_entity.id
_entity.type
_entity.pdbx_description
1 polymer ?
#
loop_
_entity_poly.entity_id
_entity_poly.type
_entity_poly.pdbx_seq_one_letter_code
_entity_poly.pdbx_strand_id
1 'polypeptide(L)'
;MSGRMHLKKIFLTVLALSFISTKLIIAQEQQGEDYYIQELQKIGKDPISPEAAAFQTYGNTPVNYITGTPNVTIPLYEFKGLEASLPVNLNYDASGVKVEELSSWVGLKWNLNLGGRIVRIVNGLPDDYISGGSYNSIYNPNVSEDIIEYKSLNQKFESVLQAQQYLNFLYDISMNFIDSQPDYYQISLPGISEKFVIDISSPNKEAHVIGNPRIKIERYSNSLESSTNGW
;
A
#
# COMPACT_ATOMS: atom_id res chain seq x y z
N MET A 1 83.68 27.25 -39.95
CA MET A 1 82.57 26.91 -39.03
C MET A 1 81.16 27.28 -39.51
N SER A 2 80.95 27.79 -40.74
CA SER A 2 79.63 28.27 -41.21
C SER A 2 78.69 27.17 -41.77
N GLY A 3 79.21 26.15 -42.45
CA GLY A 3 78.37 25.12 -43.11
C GLY A 3 77.61 24.17 -42.17
N ARG A 4 78.15 23.88 -40.97
CA ARG A 4 77.54 22.95 -40.00
C ARG A 4 76.31 23.54 -39.29
N MET A 5 76.16 24.87 -39.32
CA MET A 5 75.02 25.58 -38.71
C MET A 5 73.81 25.65 -39.66
N HIS A 6 74.03 25.76 -40.97
CA HIS A 6 72.94 25.76 -41.96
C HIS A 6 72.26 24.39 -42.08
N LEU A 7 73.02 23.30 -42.03
CA LEU A 7 72.47 21.94 -42.11
C LEU A 7 71.54 21.61 -40.92
N LYS A 8 71.88 22.08 -39.71
CA LYS A 8 71.04 21.90 -38.50
C LYS A 8 69.72 22.66 -38.59
N LYS A 9 69.72 23.87 -39.16
CA LYS A 9 68.50 24.67 -39.33
C LYS A 9 67.54 24.00 -40.33
N ILE A 10 68.06 23.49 -41.45
CA ILE A 10 67.26 22.78 -42.46
C ILE A 10 66.67 21.49 -41.90
N PHE A 11 67.46 20.72 -41.14
CA PHE A 11 66.96 19.52 -40.49
C PHE A 11 65.83 19.82 -39.50
N LEU A 12 65.96 20.90 -38.70
CA LEU A 12 64.93 21.31 -37.75
C LEU A 12 63.63 21.77 -38.44
N THR A 13 63.73 22.47 -39.58
CA THR A 13 62.55 22.92 -40.33
C THR A 13 61.82 21.77 -41.01
N VAL A 14 62.55 20.79 -41.55
CA VAL A 14 61.93 19.57 -42.13
C VAL A 14 61.26 18.73 -41.04
N LEU A 15 61.88 18.61 -39.87
CA LEU A 15 61.27 17.93 -38.72
C LEU A 15 59.99 18.64 -38.27
N ALA A 16 60.02 19.97 -38.15
CA ALA A 16 58.84 20.75 -37.78
C ALA A 16 57.69 20.63 -38.80
N LEU A 17 58.00 20.64 -40.11
CA LEU A 17 57.01 20.43 -41.18
C LEU A 17 56.41 19.02 -41.14
N SER A 18 57.22 18.00 -40.83
CA SER A 18 56.74 16.62 -40.66
C SER A 18 55.75 16.52 -39.49
N PHE A 19 56.06 17.13 -38.33
CA PHE A 19 55.16 17.14 -37.17
C PHE A 19 53.83 17.87 -37.46
N ILE A 20 53.85 18.95 -38.25
CA ILE A 20 52.63 19.68 -38.64
C ILE A 20 51.76 18.83 -39.58
N SER A 21 52.37 18.11 -40.53
CA SER A 21 51.63 17.26 -41.47
C SER A 21 50.89 16.09 -40.79
N THR A 22 51.50 15.48 -39.77
CA THR A 22 50.86 14.38 -39.03
C THR A 22 49.67 14.84 -38.18
N LYS A 23 49.68 16.09 -37.70
CA LYS A 23 48.56 16.67 -36.94
C LYS A 23 47.36 16.97 -37.82
N LEU A 24 47.58 17.35 -39.08
CA LEU A 24 46.49 17.59 -40.04
C LEU A 24 45.72 16.32 -40.38
N ILE A 25 46.41 15.18 -40.50
CA ILE A 25 45.79 13.89 -40.85
C ILE A 25 44.89 13.39 -39.71
N ILE A 26 45.36 13.48 -38.45
CA ILE A 26 44.58 13.06 -37.27
C ILE A 26 43.35 13.97 -37.06
N ALA A 27 43.42 15.24 -37.46
CA ALA A 27 42.28 16.17 -37.34
C ALA A 27 41.16 15.91 -38.38
N GLN A 28 41.39 15.08 -39.40
CA GLN A 28 40.40 14.76 -40.43
C GLN A 28 39.60 13.48 -40.16
N GLU A 29 39.92 12.73 -39.09
CA GLU A 29 39.27 11.46 -38.76
C GLU A 29 38.32 11.61 -37.56
N GLN A 30 37.34 12.51 -37.67
CA GLN A 30 36.26 12.63 -36.68
C GLN A 30 35.00 13.24 -37.32
N GLN A 31 34.42 12.56 -38.30
CA GLN A 31 33.12 12.94 -38.88
C GLN A 31 32.23 11.71 -38.94
N GLY A 32 31.56 11.41 -37.83
CA GLY A 32 30.57 10.33 -37.80
C GLY A 32 29.82 10.26 -36.47
N GLU A 33 30.54 10.05 -35.37
CA GLU A 33 29.89 9.74 -34.08
C GLU A 33 29.45 10.96 -33.25
N ASP A 34 30.20 12.07 -33.29
CA ASP A 34 29.91 13.25 -32.45
C ASP A 34 28.58 13.96 -32.83
N TYR A 35 28.15 13.87 -34.08
CA TYR A 35 26.90 14.49 -34.54
C TYR A 35 25.67 13.85 -33.89
N TYR A 36 25.64 12.51 -33.80
CA TYR A 36 24.53 11.79 -33.19
C TYR A 36 24.45 12.03 -31.68
N ILE A 37 25.59 12.11 -30.99
CA ILE A 37 25.64 12.39 -29.55
C ILE A 37 25.14 13.82 -29.24
N GLN A 38 25.46 14.80 -30.10
CA GLN A 38 24.98 16.17 -29.95
C GLN A 38 23.46 16.30 -30.17
N GLU A 39 22.89 15.56 -31.13
CA GLU A 39 21.44 15.51 -31.34
C GLU A 39 20.71 14.81 -30.18
N LEU A 40 21.26 13.72 -29.63
CA LEU A 40 20.70 13.07 -28.43
C LEU A 40 20.68 14.00 -27.21
N GLN A 41 21.70 14.84 -27.05
CA GLN A 41 21.75 15.83 -25.96
C GLN A 41 20.73 16.96 -26.11
N LYS A 42 20.31 17.31 -27.34
CA LYS A 42 19.23 18.29 -27.57
C LYS A 42 17.86 17.76 -27.18
N ILE A 43 17.60 16.46 -27.39
CA ILE A 43 16.31 15.82 -27.08
C ILE A 43 15.98 15.87 -25.57
N GLY A 44 17.00 15.98 -24.70
CA GLY A 44 16.82 15.96 -23.24
C GLY A 44 16.54 17.30 -22.55
N LYS A 45 16.44 18.43 -23.26
CA LYS A 45 16.48 19.77 -22.61
C LYS A 45 15.22 20.63 -22.73
N ASP A 46 14.26 20.25 -23.57
CA ASP A 46 13.03 21.03 -23.72
C ASP A 46 11.92 20.49 -22.81
N PRO A 47 11.16 21.36 -22.11
CA PRO A 47 10.02 20.92 -21.33
C PRO A 47 8.98 20.30 -22.27
N ILE A 48 8.71 19.02 -22.06
CA ILE A 48 7.70 18.27 -22.81
C ILE A 48 6.34 18.87 -22.46
N SER A 49 5.47 19.08 -23.46
CA SER A 49 4.11 19.55 -23.18
C SER A 49 3.40 18.57 -22.25
N PRO A 50 2.50 19.03 -21.36
CA PRO A 50 1.79 18.15 -20.44
C PRO A 50 1.12 16.96 -21.12
N GLU A 51 0.57 17.17 -22.32
CA GLU A 51 -0.07 16.13 -23.14
C GLU A 51 0.94 15.11 -23.68
N ALA A 52 2.11 15.55 -24.16
CA ALA A 52 3.14 14.66 -24.67
C ALA A 52 3.83 13.88 -23.54
N ALA A 53 3.98 14.47 -22.36
CA ALA A 53 4.47 13.80 -21.15
C ALA A 53 3.47 12.74 -20.65
N ALA A 54 2.17 13.05 -20.66
CA ALA A 54 1.13 12.08 -20.35
C ALA A 54 1.11 10.92 -21.35
N PHE A 55 1.29 11.20 -22.65
CA PHE A 55 1.38 10.19 -23.70
C PHE A 55 2.60 9.27 -23.55
N GLN A 56 3.78 9.83 -23.24
CA GLN A 56 4.99 9.04 -22.95
C GLN A 56 4.81 8.15 -21.73
N THR A 57 4.11 8.63 -20.69
CA THR A 57 3.82 7.84 -19.48
C THR A 57 2.95 6.62 -19.79
N TYR A 58 2.01 6.75 -20.74
CA TYR A 58 1.15 5.65 -21.21
C TYR A 58 1.96 4.54 -21.90
N GLY A 59 3.03 4.89 -22.63
CA GLY A 59 3.89 3.93 -23.32
C GLY A 59 4.93 3.24 -22.44
N ASN A 60 5.24 3.80 -21.26
CA ASN A 60 6.36 3.37 -20.42
C ASN A 60 5.92 2.82 -19.05
N THR A 61 4.63 2.52 -18.87
CA THR A 61 4.13 1.93 -17.63
C THR A 61 4.66 0.50 -17.50
N PRO A 62 5.41 0.17 -16.43
CA PRO A 62 6.01 -1.14 -16.27
C PRO A 62 4.91 -2.21 -16.21
N VAL A 63 5.08 -3.27 -17.02
CA VAL A 63 4.13 -4.38 -17.11
C VAL A 63 4.66 -5.55 -16.29
N ASN A 64 3.79 -6.19 -15.52
CA ASN A 64 4.14 -7.48 -14.94
C ASN A 64 4.06 -8.53 -16.05
N TYR A 65 5.20 -9.09 -16.45
CA TYR A 65 5.29 -10.05 -17.56
C TYR A 65 4.60 -11.39 -17.28
N ILE A 66 4.36 -11.75 -16.00
CA ILE A 66 3.67 -12.99 -15.64
C ILE A 66 2.16 -12.82 -15.77
N THR A 67 1.61 -11.68 -15.31
CA THR A 67 0.17 -11.43 -15.31
C THR A 67 -0.31 -10.62 -16.52
N GLY A 68 0.61 -10.04 -17.30
CA GLY A 68 0.31 -9.17 -18.44
C GLY A 68 -0.32 -7.82 -18.06
N THR A 69 -0.36 -7.50 -16.76
CA THR A 69 -1.06 -6.30 -16.26
C THR A 69 -0.08 -5.13 -16.08
N PRO A 70 -0.41 -3.92 -16.54
CA PRO A 70 0.38 -2.73 -16.25
C PRO A 70 0.32 -2.39 -14.77
N ASN A 71 1.44 -1.95 -14.21
CA ASN A 71 1.54 -1.46 -12.84
C ASN A 71 1.35 0.06 -12.83
N VAL A 72 0.12 0.51 -12.57
CA VAL A 72 -0.27 1.92 -12.56
C VAL A 72 -0.32 2.43 -11.12
N THR A 73 0.67 3.26 -10.75
CA THR A 73 0.73 3.94 -9.46
C THR A 73 0.84 5.45 -9.68
N ILE A 74 -0.09 6.21 -9.09
CA ILE A 74 -0.09 7.67 -9.10
C ILE A 74 0.31 8.16 -7.70
N PRO A 75 1.54 8.69 -7.51
CA PRO A 75 1.91 9.34 -6.26
C PRO A 75 1.11 10.64 -6.11
N LEU A 76 0.40 10.80 -4.99
CA LEU A 76 -0.38 12.00 -4.69
C LEU A 76 0.42 12.96 -3.80
N TYR A 77 1.02 12.42 -2.74
CA TYR A 77 1.77 13.19 -1.77
C TYR A 77 2.74 12.29 -1.01
N GLU A 78 3.75 12.86 -0.37
CA GLU A 78 4.61 12.13 0.56
C GLU A 78 4.81 12.96 1.81
N PHE A 79 4.33 12.47 2.96
CA PHE A 79 4.64 13.07 4.24
C PHE A 79 6.07 12.68 4.62
N LYS A 80 6.98 13.65 4.58
CA LYS A 80 8.39 13.43 4.93
C LYS A 80 8.62 13.73 6.41
N GLY A 81 8.91 12.69 7.19
CA GLY A 81 9.44 12.82 8.55
C GLY A 81 10.96 12.70 8.59
N LEU A 82 11.55 12.96 9.75
CA LEU A 82 12.99 12.80 10.00
C LEU A 82 13.44 11.34 9.94
N GLU A 83 12.62 10.41 10.45
CA GLU A 83 12.95 9.00 10.59
C GLU A 83 12.14 8.08 9.65
N ALA A 84 10.99 8.56 9.15
CA ALA A 84 10.13 7.80 8.25
C ALA A 84 9.41 8.74 7.27
N SER A 85 9.20 8.27 6.04
CA SER A 85 8.31 8.92 5.09
C SER A 85 7.07 8.06 4.85
N LEU A 86 5.93 8.73 4.68
CA LEU A 86 4.65 8.09 4.40
C LEU A 86 4.16 8.52 3.01
N PRO A 87 4.35 7.69 1.98
CA PRO A 87 3.85 7.97 0.65
C PRO A 87 2.34 7.74 0.57
N VAL A 88 1.63 8.74 0.08
CA VAL A 88 0.22 8.68 -0.31
C VAL A 88 0.15 8.45 -1.81
N ASN A 89 -0.43 7.32 -2.22
CA ASN A 89 -0.51 6.95 -3.63
C ASN A 89 -1.84 6.25 -3.96
N LEU A 90 -2.26 6.41 -5.21
CA LEU A 90 -3.33 5.64 -5.81
C LEU A 90 -2.74 4.52 -6.65
N ASN A 91 -3.21 3.30 -6.45
CA ASN A 91 -2.85 2.14 -7.27
C ASN A 91 -4.07 1.68 -8.05
N TYR A 92 -3.89 1.39 -9.34
CA TYR A 92 -4.94 0.83 -10.18
C TYR A 92 -4.62 -0.63 -10.51
N ASP A 93 -5.56 -1.51 -10.21
CA ASP A 93 -5.49 -2.92 -10.59
C ASP A 93 -6.06 -3.15 -12.00
N ALA A 94 -5.15 -3.35 -12.95
CA ALA A 94 -5.47 -3.57 -14.35
C ALA A 94 -5.77 -5.03 -14.72
N SER A 95 -6.05 -5.91 -13.76
CA SER A 95 -6.40 -7.34 -13.98
C SER A 95 -7.77 -7.59 -14.64
N GLY A 96 -8.48 -6.53 -15.02
CA GLY A 96 -9.83 -6.59 -15.60
C GLY A 96 -10.92 -6.51 -14.53
N VAL A 97 -12.07 -5.93 -14.91
CA VAL A 97 -13.22 -5.69 -14.03
C VAL A 97 -14.19 -6.85 -14.11
N LYS A 98 -14.55 -7.44 -12.96
CA LYS A 98 -15.61 -8.46 -12.89
C LYS A 98 -17.00 -7.80 -12.77
N VAL A 99 -18.05 -8.48 -13.23
CA VAL A 99 -19.43 -7.93 -13.25
C VAL A 99 -19.92 -7.55 -11.86
N GLU A 100 -19.54 -8.33 -10.84
CA GLU A 100 -19.95 -8.12 -9.44
C GLU A 100 -18.87 -7.39 -8.62
N GLU A 101 -17.88 -6.78 -9.27
CA GLU A 101 -16.80 -6.09 -8.56
C GLU A 101 -17.25 -4.71 -8.08
N LEU A 102 -17.15 -4.50 -6.77
CA LEU A 102 -17.52 -3.24 -6.14
C LEU A 102 -16.37 -2.23 -6.22
N SER A 103 -16.73 -0.97 -6.47
CA SER A 103 -15.77 0.13 -6.43
C SER A 103 -15.37 0.46 -5.00
N SER A 104 -14.11 0.83 -4.80
CA SER A 104 -13.70 1.49 -3.56
C SER A 104 -14.24 2.93 -3.54
N TRP A 105 -14.06 3.62 -2.42
CA TRP A 105 -14.42 5.03 -2.27
C TRP A 105 -13.62 5.98 -3.19
N VAL A 106 -12.51 5.51 -3.78
CA VAL A 106 -11.74 6.25 -4.80
C VAL A 106 -11.97 5.75 -6.22
N GLY A 107 -12.93 4.83 -6.41
CA GLY A 107 -13.34 4.32 -7.71
C GLY A 107 -13.08 2.82 -7.91
N LEU A 108 -13.57 2.31 -9.04
CA LEU A 108 -13.44 0.90 -9.41
C LEU A 108 -11.97 0.56 -9.70
N LYS A 109 -11.47 -0.54 -9.12
CA LYS A 109 -10.05 -0.98 -9.21
C LYS A 109 -9.01 0.00 -8.68
N TRP A 110 -9.41 1.19 -8.23
CA TRP A 110 -8.53 2.15 -7.57
C TRP A 110 -8.43 1.82 -6.09
N ASN A 111 -7.21 1.83 -5.57
CA ASN A 111 -6.91 1.65 -4.17
C ASN A 111 -6.07 2.82 -3.68
N LEU A 112 -6.56 3.54 -2.68
CA LEU A 112 -5.79 4.57 -2.00
C LEU A 112 -4.96 3.96 -0.87
N ASN A 113 -3.65 4.17 -0.96
CA ASN A 113 -2.70 3.88 0.10
C ASN A 113 -2.40 5.17 0.87
N LEU A 114 -2.80 5.19 2.14
CA LEU A 114 -2.60 6.29 3.10
C LEU A 114 -1.77 5.83 4.32
N GLY A 115 -0.99 4.76 4.16
CA GLY A 115 -0.17 4.23 5.24
C GLY A 115 -0.86 3.25 6.16
N GLY A 116 -2.16 3.40 6.42
CA GLY A 116 -2.89 2.51 7.32
C GLY A 116 -4.26 2.08 6.82
N ARG A 117 -4.61 0.82 7.03
CA ARG A 117 -5.97 0.29 6.83
C ARG A 117 -6.30 -0.77 7.87
N ILE A 118 -7.52 -0.69 8.40
CA ILE A 118 -8.15 -1.77 9.15
C ILE A 118 -9.31 -2.28 8.30
N VAL A 119 -9.39 -3.59 8.12
CA VAL A 119 -10.46 -4.27 7.41
C VAL A 119 -11.15 -5.21 8.37
N ARG A 120 -12.47 -5.10 8.45
CA ARG A 120 -13.33 -6.04 9.17
C ARG A 120 -13.89 -7.06 8.19
N ILE A 121 -13.78 -8.33 8.54
CA ILE A 121 -14.41 -9.44 7.84
C ILE A 121 -15.55 -9.90 8.74
N VAL A 122 -16.76 -9.51 8.34
CA VAL A 122 -17.98 -9.87 9.04
C VAL A 122 -18.25 -11.36 8.87
N ASN A 123 -18.52 -12.04 9.98
CA ASN A 123 -18.85 -13.45 10.01
C ASN A 123 -20.22 -13.64 10.67
N GLY A 124 -21.26 -13.88 9.88
CA GLY A 124 -22.64 -13.83 10.35
C GLY A 124 -23.26 -12.48 10.01
N LEU A 125 -23.74 -11.77 11.01
CA LEU A 125 -24.33 -10.45 10.87
C LEU A 125 -23.34 -9.38 11.36
N PRO A 126 -23.40 -8.15 10.82
CA PRO A 126 -22.59 -7.08 11.38
C PRO A 126 -22.91 -6.88 12.87
N ASP A 127 -21.91 -6.77 13.73
CA ASP A 127 -22.14 -6.46 15.16
C ASP A 127 -22.90 -5.14 15.38
N ASP A 128 -22.82 -4.23 14.40
CA ASP A 128 -23.50 -2.93 14.37
C ASP A 128 -24.82 -2.98 13.57
N TYR A 129 -25.36 -4.18 13.33
CA TYR A 129 -26.58 -4.38 12.55
C TYR A 129 -27.80 -3.86 13.30
N ILE A 130 -28.18 -2.61 13.05
CA ILE A 130 -29.38 -2.01 13.64
C ILE A 130 -30.60 -2.44 12.81
N SER A 131 -31.09 -3.65 13.06
CA SER A 131 -32.40 -4.10 12.61
C SER A 131 -33.42 -3.90 13.72
N GLY A 132 -34.19 -2.81 13.65
CA GLY A 132 -35.58 -2.78 14.13
C GLY A 132 -35.90 -3.22 15.57
N GLY A 133 -34.94 -3.23 16.50
CA GLY A 133 -35.20 -3.25 17.96
C GLY A 133 -34.99 -4.56 18.73
N SER A 134 -34.51 -5.65 18.12
CA SER A 134 -34.29 -6.92 18.87
C SER A 134 -33.02 -7.67 18.51
N TYR A 135 -32.14 -7.09 17.71
CA TYR A 135 -30.84 -7.68 17.40
C TYR A 135 -29.83 -7.39 18.51
N ASN A 136 -29.14 -8.42 18.98
CA ASN A 136 -27.99 -8.30 19.87
C ASN A 136 -26.79 -9.05 19.29
N SER A 137 -25.61 -8.43 19.31
CA SER A 137 -24.36 -9.10 18.96
C SER A 137 -23.60 -9.55 20.21
N ILE A 138 -22.48 -10.25 20.00
CA ILE A 138 -21.50 -10.59 21.05
C ILE A 138 -20.95 -9.37 21.82
N TYR A 139 -21.23 -8.15 21.36
CA TYR A 139 -20.88 -6.93 22.09
C TYR A 139 -21.92 -6.52 23.14
N ASN A 140 -23.09 -7.16 23.20
CA ASN A 140 -23.99 -7.02 24.34
C ASN A 140 -23.46 -7.86 25.53
N PRO A 141 -23.20 -7.26 26.71
CA PRO A 141 -22.68 -7.98 27.88
C PRO A 141 -23.49 -9.22 28.26
N ASN A 142 -24.83 -9.14 28.21
CA ASN A 142 -25.70 -10.26 28.56
C ASN A 142 -25.51 -11.43 27.60
N VAL A 143 -25.39 -11.14 26.29
CA VAL A 143 -25.14 -12.16 25.26
C VAL A 143 -23.76 -12.79 25.45
N SER A 144 -22.72 -11.99 25.70
CA SER A 144 -21.38 -12.55 25.94
C SER A 144 -21.33 -13.43 27.19
N GLU A 145 -22.01 -13.04 28.27
CA GLU A 145 -22.12 -13.83 29.50
C GLU A 145 -22.84 -15.16 29.25
N ASP A 146 -23.98 -15.14 28.56
CA ASP A 146 -24.73 -16.34 28.17
C ASP A 146 -23.87 -17.28 27.32
N ILE A 147 -23.12 -16.75 26.33
CA ILE A 147 -22.21 -17.56 25.49
C ILE A 147 -21.16 -18.26 26.35
N ILE A 148 -20.55 -17.53 27.29
CA ILE A 148 -19.50 -18.06 28.17
C ILE A 148 -20.07 -19.14 29.09
N GLU A 149 -21.22 -18.87 29.73
CA GLU A 149 -21.91 -19.82 30.61
C GLU A 149 -22.26 -21.08 29.83
N TYR A 150 -23.03 -20.97 28.76
CA TYR A 150 -23.54 -22.14 28.03
C TYR A 150 -22.43 -22.96 27.35
N LYS A 151 -21.33 -22.31 26.94
CA LYS A 151 -20.14 -23.02 26.45
C LYS A 151 -19.45 -23.81 27.56
N SER A 152 -19.43 -23.28 28.79
CA SER A 152 -18.84 -23.96 29.95
C SER A 152 -19.66 -25.15 30.45
N LEU A 153 -20.99 -25.11 30.30
CA LEU A 153 -21.91 -26.17 30.74
C LEU A 153 -21.72 -27.48 29.97
N ASN A 154 -21.21 -27.44 28.73
CA ASN A 154 -21.04 -28.62 27.88
C ASN A 154 -22.31 -29.51 27.83
N GLN A 155 -23.46 -28.87 27.66
CA GLN A 155 -24.81 -29.49 27.61
C GLN A 155 -25.24 -30.21 28.90
N LYS A 156 -24.67 -29.85 30.04
CA LYS A 156 -25.11 -30.32 31.37
C LYS A 156 -25.83 -29.19 32.09
N PHE A 157 -27.07 -29.45 32.49
CA PHE A 157 -27.94 -28.44 33.12
C PHE A 157 -28.33 -28.89 34.52
N GLU A 158 -28.30 -27.98 35.48
CA GLU A 158 -28.67 -28.26 36.88
C GLU A 158 -30.19 -28.26 37.09
N SER A 159 -30.94 -27.59 36.21
CA SER A 159 -32.39 -27.48 36.30
C SER A 159 -33.06 -27.45 34.91
N VAL A 160 -34.35 -27.78 34.89
CA VAL A 160 -35.19 -27.64 33.69
C VAL A 160 -35.23 -26.19 33.21
N LEU A 161 -35.21 -25.22 34.13
CA LEU A 161 -35.22 -23.81 33.80
C LEU A 161 -33.95 -23.41 33.02
N GLN A 162 -32.77 -23.85 33.47
CA GLN A 162 -31.50 -23.56 32.79
C GLN A 162 -31.46 -24.19 31.39
N ALA A 163 -31.96 -25.43 31.26
CA ALA A 163 -32.08 -26.08 29.95
C ALA A 163 -33.03 -25.30 29.03
N GLN A 164 -34.15 -24.79 29.56
CA GLN A 164 -35.09 -23.97 28.79
C GLN A 164 -34.47 -22.63 28.35
N GLN A 165 -33.72 -21.95 29.23
CA GLN A 165 -33.02 -20.71 28.90
C GLN A 165 -31.99 -20.93 27.78
N TYR A 166 -31.20 -21.99 27.88
CA TYR A 166 -30.26 -22.39 26.82
C TYR A 166 -30.97 -22.65 25.48
N LEU A 167 -32.09 -23.37 25.49
CA LEU A 167 -32.85 -23.64 24.26
C LEU A 167 -33.46 -22.37 23.65
N ASN A 168 -33.95 -21.44 24.48
CA ASN A 168 -34.42 -20.13 24.01
C ASN A 168 -33.27 -19.32 23.40
N PHE A 169 -32.10 -19.33 24.02
CA PHE A 169 -30.90 -18.66 23.49
C PHE A 169 -30.50 -19.23 22.12
N LEU A 170 -30.49 -20.55 21.95
CA LEU A 170 -30.25 -21.19 20.65
C LEU A 170 -31.33 -20.83 19.61
N TYR A 171 -32.59 -20.74 20.04
CA TYR A 171 -33.68 -20.32 19.18
C TYR A 171 -33.48 -18.88 18.68
N ASP A 172 -33.09 -17.96 19.56
CA ASP A 172 -32.83 -16.55 19.20
C ASP A 172 -31.64 -16.41 18.23
N ILE A 173 -30.59 -17.23 18.39
CA ILE A 173 -29.50 -17.33 17.40
C ILE A 173 -30.04 -17.82 16.06
N SER A 174 -30.84 -18.89 16.04
CA SER A 174 -31.38 -19.46 14.80
C SER A 174 -32.31 -18.51 14.05
N MET A 175 -32.96 -17.60 14.78
CA MET A 175 -33.85 -16.58 14.25
C MET A 175 -33.13 -15.27 13.89
N ASN A 176 -31.80 -15.23 14.00
CA ASN A 176 -30.97 -14.04 13.75
C ASN A 176 -31.28 -12.85 14.68
N PHE A 177 -31.86 -13.10 15.87
CA PHE A 177 -32.00 -12.08 16.91
C PHE A 177 -30.72 -11.93 17.72
N ILE A 178 -29.90 -12.98 17.80
CA ILE A 178 -28.59 -12.95 18.43
C ILE A 178 -27.53 -13.35 17.40
N ASP A 179 -26.51 -12.52 17.21
CA ASP A 179 -25.27 -12.96 16.58
C ASP A 179 -24.25 -13.40 17.64
N SER A 180 -23.86 -14.66 17.55
CA SER A 180 -22.86 -15.30 18.42
C SER A 180 -21.50 -15.46 17.75
N GLN A 181 -21.39 -15.10 16.48
CA GLN A 181 -20.20 -15.33 15.67
C GLN A 181 -19.25 -14.12 15.75
N PRO A 182 -17.95 -14.35 16.07
CA PRO A 182 -16.99 -13.27 16.12
C PRO A 182 -16.51 -12.87 14.73
N ASP A 183 -16.34 -11.57 14.57
CA ASP A 183 -15.72 -10.96 13.40
C ASP A 183 -14.19 -11.01 13.46
N TYR A 184 -13.59 -11.06 12.27
CA TYR A 184 -12.13 -11.04 12.11
C TYR A 184 -11.68 -9.68 11.62
N TYR A 185 -10.53 -9.23 12.10
CA TYR A 185 -9.96 -7.97 11.68
C TYR A 185 -8.57 -8.18 11.09
N GLN A 186 -8.27 -7.41 10.05
CA GLN A 186 -6.95 -7.35 9.44
C GLN A 186 -6.46 -5.91 9.50
N ILE A 187 -5.21 -5.73 9.90
CA ILE A 187 -4.56 -4.44 9.96
C ILE A 187 -3.36 -4.45 9.02
N SER A 188 -3.22 -3.36 8.26
CA SER A 188 -2.08 -3.10 7.39
C SER A 188 -1.60 -1.69 7.70
N LEU A 189 -0.44 -1.57 8.32
CA LEU A 189 0.29 -0.32 8.56
C LEU A 189 1.68 -0.42 7.88
N PRO A 190 2.48 0.66 7.82
CA PRO A 190 3.82 0.55 7.24
C PRO A 190 4.66 -0.41 8.10
N GLY A 191 5.09 -1.52 7.51
CA GLY A 191 5.87 -2.56 8.19
C GLY A 191 5.08 -3.50 9.12
N ILE A 192 3.75 -3.34 9.24
CA ILE A 192 2.91 -4.22 10.06
C ILE A 192 1.76 -4.74 9.20
N SER A 193 1.64 -6.07 9.12
CA SER A 193 0.49 -6.73 8.48
C SER A 193 0.06 -7.88 9.36
N GLU A 194 -1.06 -7.71 10.05
CA GLU A 194 -1.50 -8.64 11.08
C GLU A 194 -3.00 -8.90 11.01
N LYS A 195 -3.40 -10.03 11.58
CA LYS A 195 -4.80 -10.35 11.84
C LYS A 195 -5.02 -10.38 13.34
N PHE A 196 -6.14 -9.86 13.78
CA PHE A 196 -6.53 -9.88 15.17
C PHE A 196 -8.01 -10.21 15.33
N VAL A 197 -8.34 -10.73 16.51
CA VAL A 197 -9.70 -11.04 16.94
C VAL A 197 -9.96 -10.33 18.26
N ILE A 198 -11.22 -10.09 18.56
CA ILE A 198 -11.64 -9.51 19.82
C ILE A 198 -12.08 -10.65 20.75
N ASP A 199 -11.48 -10.72 21.93
CA ASP A 199 -11.84 -11.69 22.94
C ASP A 199 -13.08 -11.22 23.70
N ILE A 200 -14.20 -11.89 23.40
CA ILE A 200 -15.49 -11.64 24.03
C ILE A 200 -15.54 -12.07 25.50
N SER A 201 -14.61 -12.91 25.95
CA SER A 201 -14.53 -13.35 27.35
C SER A 201 -13.83 -12.35 28.25
N SER A 202 -13.06 -11.43 27.67
CA SER A 202 -12.45 -10.34 28.40
C SER A 202 -13.51 -9.28 28.72
N PRO A 203 -13.64 -8.82 29.99
CA PRO A 203 -14.55 -7.73 30.36
C PRO A 203 -14.34 -6.45 29.54
N ASN A 204 -13.11 -6.22 29.10
CA ASN A 204 -12.72 -5.05 28.31
C ASN A 204 -12.73 -5.31 26.79
N LYS A 205 -13.13 -6.52 26.34
CA LYS A 205 -13.12 -6.94 24.94
C LYS A 205 -11.76 -6.69 24.28
N GLU A 206 -10.73 -7.25 24.90
CA GLU A 206 -9.34 -7.08 24.47
C GLU A 206 -9.10 -7.67 23.09
N ALA A 207 -8.23 -7.04 22.30
CA ALA A 207 -7.87 -7.51 20.97
C ALA A 207 -6.61 -8.37 21.03
N HIS A 208 -6.67 -9.56 20.44
CA HIS A 208 -5.56 -10.51 20.38
C HIS A 208 -5.06 -10.66 18.95
N VAL A 209 -3.77 -10.40 18.75
CA VAL A 209 -3.08 -10.58 17.47
C VAL A 209 -2.71 -12.05 17.29
N ILE A 210 -2.98 -12.59 16.09
CA ILE A 210 -2.75 -14.01 15.77
C ILE A 210 -1.30 -14.27 15.35
N GLY A 211 -0.70 -13.37 14.57
CA GLY A 211 0.64 -13.57 13.99
C GLY A 211 1.75 -13.18 14.96
N ASN A 212 1.87 -11.88 15.24
CA ASN A 212 2.93 -11.36 16.10
C ASN A 212 2.44 -11.03 17.52
N PRO A 213 2.83 -11.79 18.55
CA PRO A 213 2.37 -11.59 19.92
C PRO A 213 2.94 -10.32 20.60
N ARG A 214 3.91 -9.64 19.98
CA ARG A 214 4.48 -8.39 20.51
C ARG A 214 3.66 -7.16 20.14
N ILE A 215 2.75 -7.29 19.18
CA ILE A 215 1.88 -6.19 18.78
C ILE A 215 0.68 -6.17 19.71
N LYS A 216 0.49 -5.04 20.39
CA LYS A 216 -0.67 -4.80 21.25
C LYS A 216 -1.66 -3.91 20.51
N ILE A 217 -2.92 -4.30 20.52
CA ILE A 217 -4.04 -3.52 19.95
C ILE A 217 -4.96 -3.17 21.12
N GLU A 218 -5.24 -1.88 21.28
CA GLU A 218 -6.10 -1.38 22.34
C GLU A 218 -7.31 -0.71 21.73
N ARG A 219 -8.49 -1.01 22.27
CA ARG A 219 -9.74 -0.34 21.90
C ARG A 219 -9.87 0.93 22.73
N TYR A 220 -10.03 2.06 22.07
CA TYR A 220 -10.33 3.33 22.72
C TYR A 220 -11.82 3.64 22.57
N SER A 221 -12.58 3.62 23.68
CA SER A 221 -13.96 4.09 23.71
C SER A 221 -14.00 5.44 24.41
N ASN A 222 -14.06 6.54 23.65
CA ASN A 222 -14.42 7.83 24.23
C ASN A 222 -15.89 7.79 24.62
N SER A 223 -16.19 7.83 25.91
CA SER A 223 -17.46 8.41 26.38
C SER A 223 -17.45 9.87 25.91
N LEU A 224 -18.48 10.30 25.20
CA LEU A 224 -18.64 11.67 24.70
C LEU A 224 -18.75 12.67 25.86
N GLU A 225 -17.63 13.00 26.51
CA GLU A 225 -17.43 14.20 27.31
C GLU A 225 -15.97 14.64 27.17
N SER A 226 -15.64 15.20 26.01
CA SER A 226 -14.57 16.19 25.97
C SER A 226 -15.02 17.30 25.04
N SER A 227 -15.55 18.36 25.62
CA SER A 227 -15.62 19.65 24.94
C SER A 227 -14.21 19.99 24.48
N THR A 228 -14.00 19.98 23.16
CA THR A 228 -12.83 20.61 22.57
C THR A 228 -12.99 22.11 22.71
N ASN A 229 -12.50 22.64 23.83
CA ASN A 229 -12.12 24.05 23.96
C ASN A 229 -10.64 24.19 23.56
N GLY A 230 -10.37 25.05 22.57
CA GLY A 230 -9.05 25.60 22.23
C GLY A 230 -8.40 24.94 21.00
N TRP A 231 -7.90 25.67 19.98
CA TRP A 231 -7.63 27.10 19.80
C TRP A 231 -8.19 27.61 18.46
#